data_AF-K2FTU8-F1
#
_entry.id   AF-K2FTU8-F1
#
_cell.length_a   1.000
_cell.length_b   1.000
_cell.length_c   1.000
_cell.angle_alpha   90.00
_cell.angle_beta   90.00
_cell.angle_gamma   90.00
#
_symmetry.space_group_name_H-M   'P 1'
#
loop_
_entity.id
_entity.type
_entity.pdbx_description
1 polymer ?
#
loop_
_entity_poly.entity_id
_entity_poly.type
_entity_poly.pdbx_seq_one_letter_code
_entity_poly.pdbx_strand_id
1 'polypeptide(L)'
;MSSRSLNKVLLIGNLTADPELRYTPQGTAVATFSVATNRNWTDQAGQPQEAVEFTRCVAWAKLAEVCSQILKKGRKAYVEGR
;
A
#
# COMPACT_ATOMS: atom_id res chain seq x y z
N MET A 1 7.85 18.84 -22.77
CA MET A 1 6.97 19.31 -21.69
C MET A 1 7.39 18.62 -20.40
N SER A 2 8.16 19.32 -19.55
CA SER A 2 8.35 18.91 -18.16
C SER A 2 7.74 20.01 -17.32
N SER A 3 6.45 19.89 -17.01
CA SER A 3 5.91 20.58 -15.85
C SER A 3 6.32 19.77 -14.63
N ARG A 4 6.94 20.43 -13.65
CA ARG A 4 7.24 19.81 -12.37
C ARG A 4 5.91 19.63 -11.63
N SER A 5 5.28 18.47 -11.76
CA SER A 5 4.06 18.11 -11.01
C SER A 5 4.43 17.40 -9.70
N LEU A 6 3.55 17.53 -8.71
CA LEU A 6 3.64 16.79 -7.45
C LEU A 6 2.73 15.56 -7.54
N ASN A 7 3.31 14.38 -7.39
CA ASN A 7 2.57 13.15 -7.13
C ASN A 7 3.08 12.57 -5.81
N LYS A 8 2.20 12.50 -4.82
CA LYS A 8 2.47 11.97 -3.48
C LYS A 8 1.21 11.31 -2.93
N VAL A 9 1.34 10.05 -2.53
CA VAL A 9 0.27 9.25 -1.92
C VAL A 9 0.69 8.84 -0.51
N LEU A 10 -0.20 9.03 0.45
CA LEU A 10 -0.01 8.71 1.86
C LEU A 10 -1.16 7.80 2.32
N LEU A 11 -0.83 6.63 2.86
CA LEU A 11 -1.81 5.64 3.30
C LEU A 11 -1.46 5.12 4.68
N ILE A 12 -2.47 4.88 5.51
CA ILE A 12 -2.36 4.11 6.74
C ILE A 12 -3.45 3.05 6.71
N GLY A 13 -3.05 1.79 6.71
CA GLY A 13 -3.99 0.68 6.60
C GLY A 13 -3.37 -0.62 7.05
N ASN A 14 -4.07 -1.73 6.81
CA ASN A 14 -3.59 -3.06 7.18
C ASN A 14 -3.28 -3.88 5.92
N LEU A 15 -2.24 -4.70 5.97
CA LEU A 15 -1.93 -5.62 4.88
C LEU A 15 -3.02 -6.69 4.74
N THR A 16 -3.47 -6.95 3.52
CA THR A 16 -4.49 -8.00 3.28
C THR A 16 -3.92 -9.39 3.07
N ALA A 17 -2.64 -9.46 2.72
CA ALA A 17 -1.87 -10.68 2.52
C ALA A 17 -0.41 -10.46 2.93
N ASP A 18 0.36 -11.55 3.03
CA ASP A 18 1.81 -11.45 3.19
C ASP A 18 2.44 -10.81 1.94
N PRO A 19 3.51 -10.00 2.07
CA PRO A 19 4.20 -9.44 0.92
C PRO A 19 4.81 -10.51 0.03
N GLU A 20 4.67 -10.36 -1.28
CA GLU A 20 5.38 -11.19 -2.26
C GLU A 20 6.70 -10.52 -2.65
N LEU A 21 7.82 -11.14 -2.30
CA LEU A 21 9.16 -10.71 -2.72
C LEU A 21 9.58 -11.45 -4.00
N ARG A 22 10.04 -10.69 -5.00
CA ARG A 22 10.60 -11.19 -6.25
C ARG A 22 11.89 -10.43 -6.57
N TYR A 23 12.73 -11.01 -7.41
CA TYR A 23 13.93 -10.35 -7.92
C TYR A 23 13.80 -10.14 -9.43
N THR A 24 14.19 -8.98 -9.92
CA THR A 24 14.27 -8.71 -11.37
C THR A 24 15.41 -9.54 -12.00
N PRO A 25 15.46 -9.68 -13.34
CA PRO A 25 16.59 -10.31 -14.01
C PRO A 25 17.95 -9.65 -13.70
N GLN A 26 17.93 -8.37 -13.33
CA GLN A 26 19.11 -7.60 -12.91
C GLN A 26 19.43 -7.76 -11.41
N GLY A 27 18.73 -8.65 -10.70
CA GLY A 27 18.95 -8.93 -9.27
C GLY A 27 18.35 -7.90 -8.31
N THR A 28 17.51 -6.97 -8.78
CA THR A 28 16.89 -5.98 -7.89
C THR A 28 15.67 -6.56 -7.19
N ALA A 29 15.62 -6.46 -5.86
CA ALA A 29 14.48 -6.88 -5.07
C ALA A 29 13.24 -6.00 -5.32
N VAL A 30 12.07 -6.62 -5.45
CA VAL A 30 10.76 -5.98 -5.61
C VAL A 30 9.76 -6.70 -4.72
N ALA A 31 9.13 -5.97 -3.79
CA ALA A 31 8.11 -6.53 -2.91
C ALA A 31 6.77 -5.91 -3.25
N THR A 32 5.76 -6.75 -3.43
CA THR A 32 4.40 -6.30 -3.68
C THR A 32 3.47 -6.73 -2.56
N PHE A 33 2.65 -5.81 -2.08
CA PHE A 33 1.67 -6.06 -1.03
C PHE A 33 0.46 -5.16 -1.23
N SER A 34 -0.67 -5.53 -0.63
CA SER A 34 -1.92 -4.75 -0.72
C SER A 34 -2.29 -4.23 0.67
N VAL A 35 -2.64 -2.95 0.74
CA VAL A 35 -3.06 -2.27 1.97
C VAL A 35 -4.55 -1.94 1.87
N ALA A 36 -5.32 -2.38 2.86
CA ALA A 36 -6.72 -2.03 3.02
C ALA A 36 -6.85 -0.76 3.86
N THR A 37 -7.64 0.20 3.37
CA THR A 37 -8.04 1.41 4.10
C THR A 37 -9.57 1.48 4.14
N ASN A 38 -10.12 1.78 5.31
CA ASN A 38 -11.57 1.85 5.51
C ASN A 38 -12.02 3.30 5.57
N ARG A 39 -13.16 3.58 4.95
CA ARG A 39 -13.87 4.85 5.01
C ARG A 39 -15.27 4.61 5.54
N ASN A 40 -15.58 5.26 6.65
CA ASN A 40 -16.92 5.22 7.25
C ASN A 40 -17.54 6.62 7.12
N TRP A 41 -18.78 6.71 6.66
CA TRP A 41 -19.53 7.96 6.58
C TRP A 41 -21.02 7.71 6.74
N THR A 42 -21.78 8.75 7.07
CA THR A 42 -23.24 8.70 7.06
C THR A 42 -23.74 9.33 5.76
N ASP A 43 -24.63 8.65 5.06
CA ASP A 43 -25.24 9.20 3.84
C ASP A 43 -26.33 10.24 4.14
N GLN A 44 -26.89 10.84 3.09
CA GLN A 44 -27.94 11.85 3.22
C GLN A 44 -29.25 11.30 3.80
N ALA A 45 -29.46 9.98 3.77
CA ALA A 45 -30.61 9.31 4.36
C ALA A 45 -30.38 8.94 5.84
N GLY A 46 -29.24 9.33 6.41
CA GLY A 46 -28.89 9.03 7.80
C GLY A 46 -28.40 7.60 8.02
N GLN A 47 -28.13 6.83 6.96
CA GLN A 47 -27.65 5.46 7.09
C GLN A 47 -26.10 5.42 7.19
N PRO A 48 -25.54 4.61 8.10
CA PRO A 48 -24.10 4.40 8.16
C PRO A 48 -23.64 3.58 6.96
N GLN A 49 -22.59 4.04 6.30
CA GLN A 49 -21.94 3.40 5.17
C GLN A 49 -20.48 3.09 5.52
N GLU A 50 -19.99 1.95 5.05
CA GLU A 50 -18.60 1.53 5.14
C GLU A 50 -18.11 1.12 3.76
N ALA A 51 -16.95 1.64 3.36
CA ALA A 51 -16.24 1.22 2.15
C ALA A 51 -14.80 0.89 2.48
N VAL A 52 -14.29 -0.16 1.84
CA VAL A 52 -12.89 -0.57 1.95
C VAL A 52 -12.21 -0.41 0.60
N GLU A 53 -11.11 0.31 0.58
CA GLU A 53 -10.25 0.44 -0.59
C GLU A 53 -8.98 -0.40 -0.41
N PHE A 54 -8.62 -1.13 -1.46
CA PHE A 54 -7.45 -2.00 -1.49
C PHE A 54 -6.40 -1.43 -2.44
N THR A 55 -5.36 -0.82 -1.89
CA THR A 55 -4.29 -0.22 -2.69
C THR A 55 -3.11 -1.18 -2.79
N ARG A 56 -2.73 -1.54 -4.03
CA ARG A 56 -1.53 -2.34 -4.31
C ARG A 56 -0.29 -1.44 -4.25
N CYS A 57 0.64 -1.78 -3.36
CA CYS A 57 1.88 -1.05 -3.13
C CYS A 57 3.07 -1.87 -3.63
N VAL A 58 4.06 -1.20 -4.24
CA VAL A 58 5.29 -1.83 -4.74
C VAL A 58 6.50 -1.14 -4.13
N ALA A 59 7.27 -1.89 -3.33
CA ALA A 59 8.54 -1.45 -2.77
C ALA A 59 9.71 -2.02 -3.59
N TRP A 60 10.82 -1.28 -3.64
CA TRP A 60 12.00 -1.61 -4.44
C TRP A 60 13.27 -1.72 -3.58
N ALA A 61 14.25 -2.49 -4.07
CA ALA A 61 15.57 -2.66 -3.50
C ALA A 61 15.52 -2.99 -2.00
N LYS A 62 16.30 -2.29 -1.17
CA LYS A 62 16.36 -2.53 0.27
C LYS A 62 14.98 -2.44 0.95
N LEU A 63 14.10 -1.53 0.51
CA LEU A 63 12.76 -1.42 1.10
C LEU A 63 11.92 -2.67 0.80
N ALA A 64 12.09 -3.27 -0.38
CA ALA A 64 11.42 -4.53 -0.72
C ALA A 64 11.79 -5.65 0.26
N GLU A 65 13.08 -5.82 0.53
CA GLU A 65 13.59 -6.84 1.45
C GLU A 65 13.06 -6.60 2.88
N VAL A 66 13.12 -5.34 3.35
CA VAL A 66 12.61 -4.95 4.68
C VAL A 66 11.10 -5.23 4.78
N CYS A 67 10.32 -4.85 3.76
CA CYS A 67 8.89 -5.13 3.70
C CYS A 67 8.61 -6.63 3.80
N SER A 68 9.34 -7.46 3.06
CA SER A 68 9.15 -8.91 3.08
C SER A 68 9.54 -9.58 4.41
N GLN A 69 10.52 -9.03 5.12
CA GLN A 69 11.00 -9.57 6.39
C GLN A 69 10.10 -9.17 7.57
N ILE A 70 9.60 -7.93 7.58
CA ILE A 70 8.91 -7.35 8.73
C ILE A 70 7.38 -7.40 8.58
N LEU A 71 6.87 -7.16 7.38
CA LEU A 71 5.43 -7.09 7.15
C LEU A 71 4.83 -8.49 6.99
N LYS A 72 3.61 -8.63 7.49
CA LYS A 72 2.78 -9.84 7.45
C LYS A 72 1.32 -9.44 7.28
N LYS A 73 0.50 -10.38 6.80
CA LYS A 73 -0.95 -10.22 6.72
C LYS A 73 -1.53 -9.69 8.03
N GLY A 74 -2.41 -8.70 7.93
CA GLY A 74 -3.07 -8.04 9.06
C GLY A 74 -2.22 -6.96 9.75
N ARG A 75 -0.91 -6.85 9.44
CA ARG A 75 -0.06 -5.83 10.06
C ARG A 75 -0.44 -4.44 9.55
N LYS A 76 -0.57 -3.49 10.47
CA LYS A 76 -0.78 -2.07 10.15
C LYS A 76 0.50 -1.47 9.59
N ALA A 77 0.40 -0.69 8.52
CA ALA A 77 1.52 -0.03 7.86
C ALA A 77 1.15 1.40 7.46
N TYR A 78 2.11 2.31 7.62
CA TYR A 78 2.13 3.61 6.94
C TYR A 78 2.91 3.45 5.63
N VAL A 79 2.34 3.92 4.53
CA VAL A 79 2.95 3.88 3.20
C VAL A 79 2.98 5.29 2.63
N GLU A 80 4.15 5.68 2.15
CA GLU A 80 4.38 6.92 1.42
C GLU A 80 4.98 6.58 0.07
N GLY A 81 4.36 7.08 -1.00
CA GLY A 81 4.75 6.75 -2.37
C GLY A 81 4.24 7.76 -3.39
N ARG A 82 4.15 7.32 -4.65
CA ARG A 82 3.68 8.06 -5.81
C ARG A 82 3.05 7.10 -6.82
#